data_AF-X0S9N2-F1
#
_entry.id   AF-X0S9N2-F1
#
_cell.length_a   1.000
_cell.length_b   1.000
_cell.length_c   1.000
_cell.angle_alpha   90.00
_cell.angle_beta   90.00
_cell.angle_gamma   90.00
#
_symmetry.space_group_name_H-M   'P 1'
#
loop_
_entity.id
_entity.type
_entity.pdbx_description
1 polymer ?
#
loop_
_entity_poly.entity_id
_entity_poly.type
_entity_poly.pdbx_seq_one_letter_code
_entity_poly.pdbx_strand_id
1 'polypeptide(L)' 'MEEPGIIGAIKLENADSTIFMPLEGIKPRDVTEGLKVEVQWREETKGELADIRCFKPA' A
#
# COMPACT_ATOMS: atom_id res chain seq x y z
N MET A 1 -20.24 10.47 2.80
CA MET A 1 -18.78 10.74 2.87
C MET A 1 -18.14 9.39 3.12
N GLU A 2 -17.16 9.00 2.29
CA GLU A 2 -16.41 7.76 2.54
C GLU A 2 -15.61 7.89 3.83
N GLU A 3 -15.36 6.77 4.51
CA GLU A 3 -14.50 6.75 5.69
C GLU A 3 -13.06 7.17 5.30
N PRO A 4 -12.35 7.91 6.17
CA PRO A 4 -10.99 8.34 5.87
C PRO A 4 -10.06 7.12 5.71
N GLY A 5 -9.44 7.01 4.53
CA GLY A 5 -8.47 5.98 4.21
C GLY A 5 -7.05 6.28 4.72
N ILE A 6 -6.21 5.25 4.73
CA ILE A 6 -4.79 5.37 5.10
C ILE A 6 -3.96 5.42 3.82
N ILE A 7 -3.10 6.43 3.70
CA ILE A 7 -2.09 6.51 2.63
C ILE A 7 -0.72 6.29 3.27
N GLY A 8 0.02 5.31 2.75
CA GLY A 8 1.38 5.00 3.20
C GLY A 8 2.43 5.45 2.18
N ALA A 9 3.59 5.90 2.68
CA ALA A 9 4.81 5.99 1.88
C ALA A 9 5.47 4.60 1.86
N ILE A 10 5.24 3.85 0.79
CA ILE A 10 5.67 2.46 0.66
C ILE A 10 7.05 2.42 0.00
N LYS A 11 8.02 1.84 0.70
CA LYS A 11 9.35 1.53 0.15
C LYS A 11 9.36 0.09 -0.33
N LEU A 12 9.44 -0.11 -1.64
CA LEU A 12 9.64 -1.44 -2.20
C LEU A 12 11.04 -1.96 -1.84
N GLU A 13 11.19 -3.27 -1.76
CA GLU A 13 12.49 -3.87 -1.48
C GLU A 13 13.53 -3.42 -2.51
N ASN A 14 14.71 -3.02 -2.02
CA ASN A 14 15.82 -2.51 -2.83
C ASN A 14 15.54 -1.20 -3.60
N ALA A 15 14.40 -0.53 -3.37
CA ALA A 15 14.16 0.78 -3.96
C ALA A 15 14.87 1.90 -3.19
N ASP A 16 15.32 2.94 -3.89
CA ASP A 16 15.88 4.15 -3.26
C ASP A 16 14.81 5.16 -2.81
N SER A 17 13.59 5.03 -3.34
CA SER A 17 12.47 5.94 -3.14
C SER A 17 11.20 5.22 -2.65
N THR A 18 10.18 6.02 -2.32
CA THR A 18 8.87 5.53 -1.88
C THR A 18 7.77 5.93 -2.84
N ILE A 19 6.75 5.09 -2.95
CA ILE A 19 5.49 5.41 -3.65
C ILE A 19 4.38 5.65 -2.62
N PHE A 20 3.48 6.59 -2.90
CA PHE A 20 2.31 6.83 -2.04
C PHE A 20 1.14 5.99 -2.52
N MET A 21 0.69 5.06 -1.70
CA MET A 21 -0.36 4.10 -2.08
C MET A 21 -1.33 3.84 -0.91
N PRO A 22 -2.57 3.42 -1.20
CA PRO A 22 -3.52 3.02 -0.16
C PRO A 22 -3.00 1.83 0.66
N LEU A 23 -3.14 1.92 1.98
CA LEU A 23 -2.91 0.83 2.93
C LEU A 23 -4.25 0.35 3.48
N GLU A 24 -4.64 -0.88 3.18
CA GLU A 24 -5.90 -1.47 3.60
C GLU A 24 -5.68 -2.63 4.58
N GLY A 25 -6.74 -3.07 5.27
CA GLY A 25 -6.68 -4.23 6.16
C GLY A 25 -6.04 -3.98 7.53
N ILE A 26 -5.75 -2.72 7.87
CA ILE A 26 -5.24 -2.31 9.18
C ILE A 26 -5.99 -1.08 9.68
N LYS A 27 -6.12 -0.93 11.00
CA LYS A 27 -6.70 0.27 11.60
C LYS A 27 -5.64 1.37 11.68
N PRO A 28 -6.01 2.65 11.53
CA PRO A 28 -5.04 3.76 11.56
C PRO A 28 -4.14 3.77 12.79
N ARG A 29 -4.68 3.42 13.96
CA ARG A 29 -3.96 3.38 15.24
C ARG A 29 -2.92 2.25 15.35
N ASP A 30 -3.02 1.23 14.50
CA ASP A 30 -2.15 0.06 14.52
C ASP A 30 -1.02 0.18 13.46
N VAL A 31 -1.02 1.27 12.67
CA VAL A 31 0.03 1.55 11.68
C VAL A 31 1.29 2.07 12.37
N THR A 32 2.43 1.47 12.06
CA THR A 32 3.74 1.88 12.54
C THR A 32 4.72 2.08 11.39
N GLU A 33 5.74 2.91 11.60
CA GLU A 33 6.86 2.98 10.67
C GLU A 33 7.55 1.62 10.56
N GLY A 34 8.01 1.28 9.35
CA GLY A 34 8.67 0.00 9.08
C GLY A 34 7.74 -1.22 9.02
N LEU A 35 6.42 -1.04 9.15
CA LEU A 35 5.43 -2.10 8.94
C LEU A 35 5.67 -2.81 7.61
N LYS A 36 5.80 -4.14 7.65
CA LYS A 36 5.93 -4.96 6.45
C LYS A 36 4.58 -5.08 5.77
N VAL A 37 4.59 -4.91 4.46
CA VAL A 37 3.38 -4.92 3.66
C VAL A 37 3.60 -5.73 2.39
N GLU A 38 2.52 -6.30 1.90
CA GLU A 38 2.45 -7.00 0.63
C GLU A 38 1.50 -6.28 -0.31
N VAL A 39 1.80 -6.40 -1.61
CA VAL A 39 0.97 -5.84 -2.67
C VAL A 39 -0.29 -6.66 -2.84
N GLN A 40 -1.44 -5.99 -2.88
CA GLN A 40 -2.63 -6.54 -3.50
C GLN A 40 -2.75 -5.98 -4.91
N TRP A 41 -2.62 -6.86 -5.89
CA TRP A 41 -2.85 -6.53 -7.30
C TRP A 41 -4.34 -6.42 -7.61
N ARG A 42 -4.68 -5.64 -8.64
CA ARG A 42 -5.97 -5.73 -9.32
C ARG A 42 -6.08 -7.08 -10.04
N GLU A 43 -7.32 -7.47 -10.38
CA GLU A 43 -7.59 -8.73 -11.09
C GLU A 43 -6.91 -8.79 -12.46
N GLU A 44 -6.85 -7.66 -13.17
CA GLU A 44 -6.12 -7.51 -14.42
C GLU A 44 -4.94 -6.55 -14.24
N THR A 45 -3.77 -6.97 -14.72
CA THR A 45 -2.53 -6.18 -14.67
C THR A 45 -2.02 -5.90 -16.09
N LYS A 46 -1.61 -4.66 -16.35
CA LYS A 46 -1.10 -4.18 -17.66
C LYS A 46 0.39 -3.83 -17.65
N GLY A 47 1.08 -4.02 -16.54
CA GLY A 47 2.47 -3.61 -16.35
C GLY A 47 2.62 -2.14 -15.93
N GLU A 48 1.60 -1.57 -15.28
CA GLU A 48 1.54 -0.17 -14.87
C GLU A 48 1.45 -0.03 -13.35
N LEU A 49 1.87 1.11 -12.79
CA LEU A 49 1.75 1.36 -11.34
C LEU A 49 0.30 1.23 -10.84
N ALA A 50 -0.67 1.60 -11.69
CA ALA A 50 -2.10 1.53 -11.39
C ALA A 50 -2.64 0.10 -11.21
N ASP A 51 -1.86 -0.92 -11.61
CA ASP A 51 -2.19 -2.33 -11.38
C ASP A 51 -2.14 -2.69 -9.89
N ILE A 52 -1.40 -1.93 -9.09
CA ILE A 52 -1.42 -2.04 -7.64
C ILE A 52 -2.75 -1.48 -7.13
N ARG A 53 -3.58 -2.35 -6.55
CA ARG A 53 -4.83 -1.92 -5.91
C ARG A 53 -4.54 -1.19 -4.60
N CYS A 54 -3.80 -1.86 -3.71
CA CYS A 54 -3.42 -1.36 -2.39
C CYS A 54 -2.27 -2.21 -1.83
N PHE A 55 -1.74 -1.79 -0.69
CA PHE A 55 -0.87 -2.61 0.16
C PHE A 55 -1.64 -3.08 1.39
N LYS A 56 -1.25 -4.23 1.95
CA LYS A 56 -1.81 -4.79 3.18
C LYS A 56 -0.69 -5.24 4.11
N PRO A 57 -0.90 -5.29 5.44
CA PRO A 57 0.06 -5.92 6.34
C PRO A 57 0.42 -7.34 5.88
N ALA A 58 1.72 -7.64 5.91
CA ALA A 58 2.27 -8.98 5.65
C ALA A 58 2.06 -9.92 6.84
#